data_AF-A0AAW5U5P1-F1
#
_entry.id   AF-A0AAW5U5P1-F1
#
_cell.length_a   1.000
_cell.length_b   1.000
_cell.length_c   1.000
_cell.angle_alpha   90.00
_cell.angle_beta   90.00
_cell.angle_gamma   90.00
#
_symmetry.space_group_name_H-M   'P 1'
#
loop_
_entity.id
_entity.type
_entity.pdbx_description
1 polymer ?
#
loop_
_entity_poly.entity_id
_entity_poly.type
_entity_poly.pdbx_seq_one_letter_code
_entity_poly.pdbx_strand_id
1 'polypeptide(L)'
;MKKFIYLMAMVCTLGFFTACSSDDDDNDKDYFVRNEKIEGTWKVQEAGFDANGNSTGSVVLNWEGSNDATITIPGLMDEPYPIKDAIKMAPMLLNTQLRNVLQDVTFNEKGQISATYKEESDDKDWKVANDYASYQVVNENKITLFLNTTKITEDIDDAQEKAMITNMLDQFKTGIPVHVSYPATNKVYFYVDKDFVAPIIAMLYAQVNKIPTTGMDKEDLARFMILKSVVNQLPAIMEKTTKFEAGIELIK
;
A
#
# COMPACT_ATOMS: atom_id res chain seq x y z
N MET A 1 12.27 6.33 -17.59
CA MET A 1 11.33 5.20 -17.81
C MET A 1 11.51 4.05 -16.82
N LYS A 2 12.72 3.49 -16.62
CA LYS A 2 12.93 2.49 -15.53
C LYS A 2 12.61 3.05 -14.13
N LYS A 3 13.08 4.27 -13.82
CA LYS A 3 12.82 4.94 -12.53
C LYS A 3 11.32 5.22 -12.24
N PHE A 4 10.48 5.43 -13.24
CA PHE A 4 9.03 5.65 -13.05
C PHE A 4 8.28 4.35 -12.71
N ILE A 5 8.76 3.20 -13.20
CA ILE A 5 8.24 1.88 -12.85
C ILE A 5 8.71 1.47 -11.45
N TYR A 6 9.93 1.83 -11.05
CA TYR A 6 10.42 1.66 -9.68
C TYR A 6 9.77 2.64 -8.70
N LEU A 7 9.46 3.86 -9.12
CA LEU A 7 8.68 4.80 -8.34
C LEU A 7 7.26 4.30 -8.17
N MET A 8 6.63 3.73 -9.21
CA MET A 8 5.32 3.10 -9.08
C MET A 8 5.40 1.78 -8.28
N ALA A 9 6.51 1.04 -8.33
CA ALA A 9 6.71 -0.17 -7.53
C ALA A 9 7.07 0.14 -6.06
N MET A 10 7.77 1.23 -5.78
CA MET A 10 8.14 1.74 -4.46
C MET A 10 6.97 2.51 -3.84
N VAL A 11 6.20 3.23 -4.65
CA VAL A 11 4.86 3.74 -4.31
C VAL A 11 3.83 2.60 -4.28
N CYS A 12 4.05 1.43 -4.87
CA CYS A 12 3.20 0.26 -4.62
C CYS A 12 3.63 -0.44 -3.32
N THR A 13 4.93 -0.63 -3.03
CA THR A 13 5.40 -1.31 -1.82
C THR A 13 5.37 -0.43 -0.56
N LEU A 14 5.41 0.90 -0.70
CA LEU A 14 5.25 1.88 0.38
C LEU A 14 3.97 2.72 0.28
N GLY A 15 3.24 2.67 -0.83
CA GLY A 15 2.09 3.55 -1.11
C GLY A 15 0.88 2.84 -1.73
N PHE A 16 0.67 1.55 -1.44
CA PHE A 16 -0.63 0.89 -1.68
C PHE A 16 -1.80 1.54 -0.90
N PHE A 17 -1.56 2.64 -0.17
CA PHE A 17 -2.53 3.31 0.68
C PHE A 17 -2.63 4.77 0.27
N THR A 18 -3.38 5.04 -0.79
CA THR A 18 -3.59 6.39 -1.31
C THR A 18 -4.98 7.02 -1.25
N ALA A 19 -5.64 7.18 -0.09
CA ALA A 19 -6.95 7.85 -0.02
C ALA A 19 -7.12 9.14 0.76
N CYS A 20 -7.91 10.01 0.15
CA CYS A 20 -8.58 11.15 0.74
C CYS A 20 -9.73 10.74 1.67
N SER A 21 -9.84 11.39 2.81
CA SER A 21 -11.13 11.88 3.30
C SER A 21 -10.96 13.24 3.97
N SER A 22 -11.96 14.07 3.71
CA SER A 22 -12.19 15.45 4.11
C SER A 22 -12.74 15.60 5.53
N ASP A 23 -12.32 16.72 6.14
CA ASP A 23 -12.95 17.58 7.14
C ASP A 23 -13.20 17.11 8.59
N ASP A 24 -12.75 18.02 9.47
CA ASP A 24 -13.15 18.38 10.84
C ASP A 24 -12.96 17.36 11.99
N ASP A 25 -11.98 17.64 12.88
CA ASP A 25 -12.30 18.10 14.23
C ASP A 25 -11.05 18.55 15.03
N ASP A 26 -11.23 19.69 15.72
CA ASP A 26 -10.34 20.33 16.68
C ASP A 26 -10.32 19.64 18.07
N ASN A 27 -9.25 19.91 18.83
CA ASN A 27 -8.99 19.63 20.27
C ASN A 27 -8.54 18.19 20.60
N ASP A 28 -7.56 17.92 21.47
CA ASP A 28 -7.07 18.67 22.64
C ASP A 28 -5.65 18.18 23.05
N LYS A 29 -5.00 18.92 23.94
CA LYS A 29 -3.59 18.79 24.37
C LYS A 29 -3.10 17.37 24.80
N ASP A 30 -2.09 16.90 24.08
CA ASP A 30 -0.75 16.47 24.55
C ASP A 30 -0.64 15.43 25.69
N TYR A 31 -1.32 14.29 25.53
CA TYR A 31 -0.82 13.02 26.06
C TYR A 31 -0.70 12.03 24.90
N PHE A 32 0.53 11.62 24.58
CA PHE A 32 0.75 10.52 23.65
C PHE A 32 0.09 9.26 24.22
N VAL A 33 -1.04 8.86 23.64
CA VAL A 33 -1.69 7.59 23.96
C VAL A 33 -0.77 6.50 23.46
N ARG A 34 -0.27 5.65 24.37
CA ARG A 34 0.62 4.53 24.00
C ARG A 34 -0.17 3.31 23.62
N ASN A 35 0.39 2.53 22.69
CA ASN A 35 -0.06 1.17 22.40
C ASN A 35 1.14 0.23 22.53
N GLU A 36 1.44 -0.15 23.77
CA GLU A 36 2.58 -1.02 24.10
C GLU A 36 2.56 -2.37 23.34
N LYS A 37 1.38 -2.82 22.89
CA LYS A 37 1.23 -4.07 22.14
C LYS A 37 1.87 -4.02 20.77
N ILE A 38 1.92 -2.84 20.12
CA ILE A 38 2.56 -2.68 18.81
C ILE A 38 4.02 -2.21 18.91
N GLU A 39 4.47 -1.78 20.08
CA GLU A 39 5.82 -1.29 20.27
C GLU A 39 6.88 -2.40 20.12
N GLY A 40 8.04 -1.99 19.62
CA GLY A 40 9.17 -2.86 19.30
C GLY A 40 9.32 -3.14 17.80
N THR A 41 10.29 -4.00 17.50
CA THR A 41 10.65 -4.38 16.12
C THR A 41 9.84 -5.59 15.68
N TRP A 42 9.27 -5.49 14.49
CA TRP A 42 8.49 -6.53 13.83
C TRP A 42 9.07 -6.83 12.46
N LYS A 43 9.26 -8.12 12.17
CA LYS A 43 9.87 -8.60 10.94
C LYS A 43 8.83 -8.92 9.89
N VAL A 44 9.24 -8.72 8.63
CA VAL A 44 8.54 -9.21 7.46
C VAL A 44 8.71 -10.73 7.39
N GLN A 45 7.59 -11.44 7.24
CA GLN A 45 7.53 -12.89 7.12
C GLN A 45 8.24 -13.36 5.84
N GLU A 46 8.80 -14.57 5.88
CA GLU A 46 9.35 -15.20 4.68
C GLU A 46 8.26 -15.41 3.63
N ALA A 47 8.53 -15.00 2.40
CA ALA A 47 7.65 -15.22 1.27
C ALA A 47 7.77 -16.67 0.79
N GLY A 48 6.65 -17.36 0.64
CA GLY A 48 6.66 -18.77 0.26
C GLY A 48 5.27 -19.33 0.01
N PHE A 49 5.15 -20.64 0.18
CA PHE A 49 3.89 -21.36 0.08
C PHE A 49 3.74 -22.32 1.27
N ASP A 50 2.54 -22.41 1.82
CA ASP A 50 2.21 -23.40 2.82
C ASP A 50 2.00 -24.80 2.20
N ALA A 51 1.76 -25.80 3.03
CA ALA A 51 1.53 -27.18 2.59
C ALA A 51 0.28 -27.35 1.69
N ASN A 52 -0.62 -26.36 1.67
CA ASN A 52 -1.84 -26.35 0.86
C ASN A 52 -1.68 -25.55 -0.44
N GLY A 53 -0.48 -24.99 -0.69
CA GLY A 53 -0.20 -24.16 -1.86
C GLY A 53 -0.71 -22.72 -1.74
N ASN A 54 -1.09 -22.26 -0.55
CA ASN A 54 -1.42 -20.86 -0.34
C ASN A 54 -0.14 -20.05 -0.16
N SER A 55 -0.09 -18.85 -0.75
CA SER A 55 1.03 -17.94 -0.53
C SER A 55 1.14 -17.56 0.94
N THR A 56 2.36 -17.63 1.47
CA THR A 56 2.72 -17.10 2.78
C THR A 56 3.55 -15.83 2.64
N GLY A 57 3.48 -14.97 3.64
CA GLY A 57 4.26 -13.75 3.73
C GLY A 57 3.50 -12.67 4.48
N SER A 58 4.05 -11.45 4.51
CA SER A 58 3.46 -10.35 5.27
C SER A 58 2.33 -9.63 4.55
N VAL A 59 2.31 -9.59 3.23
CA VAL A 59 1.21 -8.95 2.49
C VAL A 59 -0.05 -9.78 2.63
N VAL A 60 -1.07 -9.18 3.23
CA VAL A 60 -2.40 -9.77 3.40
C VAL A 60 -3.41 -8.89 2.69
N LEU A 61 -4.21 -9.51 1.83
CA LEU A 61 -5.30 -8.88 1.10
C LEU A 61 -6.58 -9.70 1.33
N ASN A 62 -7.42 -9.23 2.25
CA ASN A 62 -8.74 -9.79 2.47
C ASN A 62 -9.74 -8.98 1.66
N TRP A 63 -10.03 -9.44 0.45
CA TRP A 63 -10.98 -8.79 -0.43
C TRP A 63 -12.09 -9.76 -0.79
N GLU A 64 -13.26 -9.51 -0.19
CA GLU A 64 -14.48 -10.28 -0.39
C GLU A 64 -15.52 -9.42 -1.09
N GLY A 65 -16.26 -10.01 -1.99
CA GLY A 65 -17.35 -9.34 -2.69
C GLY A 65 -18.27 -10.35 -3.34
N SER A 66 -19.15 -9.85 -4.19
CA SER A 66 -20.09 -10.71 -4.91
C SER A 66 -19.38 -11.81 -5.72
N ASN A 67 -19.94 -13.03 -5.68
CA ASN A 67 -19.41 -14.18 -6.43
C ASN A 67 -19.47 -13.99 -7.95
N ASP A 68 -20.26 -13.04 -8.44
CA ASP A 68 -20.38 -12.67 -9.85
C ASP A 68 -19.41 -11.55 -10.26
N ALA A 69 -18.59 -11.02 -9.34
CA ALA A 69 -17.61 -10.00 -9.66
C ALA A 69 -16.47 -10.63 -10.47
N THR A 70 -16.21 -10.07 -11.65
CA THR A 70 -15.17 -10.52 -12.57
C THR A 70 -14.24 -9.37 -12.96
N ILE A 71 -13.01 -9.73 -13.35
CA ILE A 71 -12.04 -8.82 -13.96
C ILE A 71 -11.55 -9.39 -15.28
N THR A 72 -11.36 -8.52 -16.25
CA THR A 72 -10.69 -8.82 -17.52
C THR A 72 -9.36 -8.08 -17.57
N ILE A 73 -8.28 -8.81 -17.86
CA ILE A 73 -6.94 -8.25 -18.00
C ILE A 73 -6.49 -8.52 -19.44
N PRO A 74 -6.63 -7.55 -20.36
CA PRO A 74 -6.30 -7.76 -21.77
C PRO A 74 -4.88 -8.32 -21.95
N GLY A 75 -4.74 -9.39 -22.74
CA GLY A 75 -3.48 -10.06 -23.03
C GLY A 75 -2.95 -11.01 -21.95
N LEU A 76 -3.61 -11.09 -20.78
CA LEU A 76 -3.30 -12.06 -19.72
C LEU A 76 -4.50 -12.96 -19.42
N MET A 77 -5.67 -12.36 -19.26
CA MET A 77 -6.96 -12.99 -18.98
C MET A 77 -8.04 -12.26 -19.80
N ASP A 78 -8.17 -12.64 -21.08
CA ASP A 78 -9.08 -11.96 -22.02
C ASP A 78 -10.56 -12.26 -21.74
N GLU A 79 -10.84 -13.39 -21.09
CA GLU A 79 -12.19 -13.73 -20.62
C GLU A 79 -12.42 -13.23 -19.18
N PRO A 80 -13.67 -12.86 -18.81
CA PRO A 80 -14.00 -12.45 -17.45
C PRO A 80 -13.57 -13.48 -16.40
N TYR A 81 -12.63 -13.12 -15.55
CA TYR A 81 -12.09 -14.01 -14.53
C TYR A 81 -12.64 -13.66 -13.14
N PRO A 82 -13.04 -14.65 -12.30
CA PRO A 82 -13.60 -14.36 -10.98
C PRO A 82 -12.61 -13.59 -10.08
N ILE A 83 -13.08 -12.47 -9.52
CA ILE A 83 -12.29 -11.60 -8.63
C ILE A 83 -11.74 -12.37 -7.43
N LYS A 84 -12.57 -13.23 -6.82
CA LYS A 84 -12.20 -14.08 -5.69
C LYS A 84 -10.97 -14.97 -5.94
N ASP A 85 -10.70 -15.29 -7.20
CA ASP A 85 -9.55 -16.11 -7.59
C ASP A 85 -8.39 -15.23 -8.06
N ALA A 86 -8.67 -14.10 -8.73
CA ALA A 86 -7.66 -13.11 -9.09
C ALA A 86 -6.91 -12.55 -7.87
N ILE A 87 -7.66 -12.22 -6.81
CA ILE A 87 -7.12 -11.63 -5.58
C ILE A 87 -6.12 -12.57 -4.89
N LYS A 88 -6.30 -13.89 -4.97
CA LYS A 88 -5.38 -14.86 -4.37
C LYS A 88 -3.98 -14.81 -4.98
N MET A 89 -3.85 -14.31 -6.21
CA MET A 89 -2.57 -14.15 -6.89
C MET A 89 -1.81 -12.91 -6.43
N ALA A 90 -2.48 -11.90 -5.87
CA ALA A 90 -1.83 -10.65 -5.49
C ALA A 90 -0.82 -10.84 -4.33
N PRO A 91 -1.15 -11.48 -3.20
CA PRO A 91 -0.18 -11.76 -2.14
C PRO A 91 1.03 -12.56 -2.66
N MET A 92 0.83 -13.51 -3.57
CA MET A 92 1.91 -14.30 -4.16
C MET A 92 2.98 -13.43 -4.82
N LEU A 93 2.58 -12.42 -5.59
CA LEU A 93 3.50 -11.52 -6.26
C LEU A 93 4.11 -10.50 -5.30
N LEU A 94 3.30 -9.95 -4.39
CA LEU A 94 3.70 -8.86 -3.51
C LEU A 94 4.58 -9.33 -2.34
N ASN A 95 4.39 -10.54 -1.84
CA ASN A 95 5.18 -11.08 -0.73
C ASN A 95 6.66 -11.23 -1.08
N THR A 96 6.96 -11.78 -2.26
CA THR A 96 8.34 -11.90 -2.73
C THR A 96 9.00 -10.53 -2.88
N GLN A 97 8.27 -9.55 -3.42
CA GLN A 97 8.80 -8.19 -3.57
C GLN A 97 9.03 -7.51 -2.23
N LEU A 98 8.04 -7.54 -1.33
CA LEU A 98 8.14 -6.92 -0.01
C LEU A 98 9.34 -7.46 0.76
N ARG A 99 9.52 -8.79 0.80
CA ARG A 99 10.62 -9.41 1.55
C ARG A 99 12.00 -9.08 1.01
N ASN A 100 12.12 -8.75 -0.27
CA ASN A 100 13.38 -8.35 -0.88
C ASN A 100 13.80 -6.92 -0.50
N VAL A 101 12.86 -6.06 -0.13
CA VAL A 101 13.12 -4.62 0.12
C VAL A 101 12.85 -4.19 1.55
N LEU A 102 12.09 -4.94 2.33
CA LEU A 102 11.77 -4.62 3.73
C LEU A 102 12.07 -5.84 4.61
N GLN A 103 12.91 -5.62 5.63
CA GLN A 103 13.29 -6.65 6.59
C GLN A 103 12.45 -6.55 7.86
N ASP A 104 12.35 -5.35 8.42
CA ASP A 104 11.62 -5.09 9.65
C ASP A 104 11.20 -3.63 9.78
N VAL A 105 10.24 -3.42 10.67
CA VAL A 105 9.70 -2.11 11.07
C VAL A 105 9.68 -2.04 12.58
N THR A 106 10.10 -0.92 13.15
CA THR A 106 10.10 -0.66 14.59
C THR A 106 9.17 0.48 14.93
N PHE A 107 8.23 0.24 15.83
CA PHE A 107 7.37 1.27 16.42
C PHE A 107 7.91 1.62 17.80
N ASN A 108 8.27 2.89 18.00
CA ASN A 108 8.79 3.33 19.30
C ASN A 108 7.71 4.01 20.16
N GLU A 109 8.03 4.20 21.44
CA GLU A 109 7.15 4.82 22.44
C GLU A 109 6.87 6.31 22.23
N LYS A 110 7.54 6.94 21.26
CA LYS A 110 7.38 8.36 20.90
C LYS A 110 6.55 8.56 19.64
N GLY A 111 5.95 7.50 19.12
CA GLY A 111 5.19 7.57 17.87
C GLY A 111 6.05 7.63 16.61
N GLN A 112 7.34 7.30 16.66
CA GLN A 112 8.18 7.25 15.46
C GLN A 112 8.29 5.83 14.92
N ILE A 113 8.45 5.75 13.60
CA ILE A 113 8.66 4.49 12.88
C ILE A 113 10.06 4.51 12.26
N SER A 114 10.79 3.43 12.46
CA SER A 114 12.01 3.13 11.70
C SER A 114 11.86 1.80 10.98
N ALA A 115 12.65 1.59 9.94
CA ALA A 115 12.61 0.36 9.16
C ALA A 115 14.00 -0.04 8.66
N THR A 116 14.25 -1.33 8.59
CA THR A 116 15.42 -1.88 7.91
C THR A 116 15.00 -2.29 6.50
N TYR A 117 15.59 -1.66 5.49
CA TYR A 117 15.13 -1.75 4.10
C TYR A 117 16.30 -1.80 3.10
N LYS A 118 15.99 -2.10 1.83
CA LYS A 118 16.89 -1.90 0.69
C LYS A 118 16.29 -0.87 -0.25
N GLU A 119 17.14 -0.05 -0.85
CA GLU A 119 16.69 0.89 -1.89
C GLU A 119 16.27 0.11 -3.14
N GLU A 120 17.05 -0.89 -3.53
CA GLU A 120 16.73 -1.77 -4.64
C GLU A 120 16.75 -3.25 -4.20
N SER A 121 15.92 -4.07 -4.84
CA SER A 121 15.74 -5.48 -4.45
C SER A 121 17.02 -6.33 -4.56
N ASP A 122 17.93 -5.96 -5.46
CA ASP A 122 19.20 -6.64 -5.72
C ASP A 122 20.38 -6.04 -4.94
N ASP A 123 20.16 -4.98 -4.14
CA ASP A 123 21.16 -4.44 -3.25
C ASP A 123 21.62 -5.51 -2.24
N LYS A 124 22.91 -5.48 -1.91
CA LYS A 124 23.49 -6.41 -0.94
C LYS A 124 23.33 -5.91 0.49
N ASP A 125 23.31 -4.60 0.66
CA ASP A 125 23.38 -3.96 1.96
C ASP A 125 22.00 -3.45 2.39
N TRP A 126 21.63 -3.78 3.63
CA TRP A 126 20.46 -3.22 4.28
C TRP A 126 20.77 -1.84 4.86
N LYS A 127 19.81 -0.93 4.75
CA LYS A 127 19.83 0.44 5.26
C LYS A 127 18.79 0.60 6.35
N VAL A 128 18.97 1.61 7.18
CA VAL A 128 18.01 1.98 8.22
C VAL A 128 17.35 3.30 7.85
N ALA A 129 16.04 3.27 7.64
CA ALA A 129 15.20 4.43 7.49
C ALA A 129 14.74 4.92 8.86
N ASN A 130 14.97 6.19 9.16
CA ASN A 130 14.44 6.87 10.34
C ASN A 130 13.73 8.15 9.89
N ASP A 131 12.68 8.54 10.63
CA ASP A 131 11.95 9.80 10.43
C ASP A 131 11.18 9.90 9.09
N TYR A 132 11.02 8.80 8.36
CA TYR A 132 10.18 8.74 7.15
C TYR A 132 8.69 8.64 7.47
N ALA A 133 8.34 8.11 8.65
CA ALA A 133 6.97 8.03 9.11
C ALA A 133 6.87 8.11 10.65
N SER A 134 5.71 8.53 11.11
CA SER A 134 5.32 8.55 12.51
C SER A 134 3.87 8.05 12.65
N TYR A 135 3.44 7.75 13.86
CA TYR A 135 2.09 7.32 14.15
C TYR A 135 1.57 7.96 15.42
N GLN A 136 0.25 8.15 15.45
CA GLN A 136 -0.51 8.51 16.63
C GLN A 136 -1.52 7.40 16.93
N VAL A 137 -1.62 6.99 18.18
CA VAL A 137 -2.60 6.00 18.61
C VAL A 137 -3.96 6.66 18.72
N VAL A 138 -4.96 6.11 18.03
CA VAL A 138 -6.37 6.47 18.20
C VAL A 138 -6.99 5.61 19.28
N ASN A 139 -6.76 4.30 19.21
CA ASN A 139 -7.08 3.31 20.24
C ASN A 139 -6.24 2.04 20.03
N GLU A 140 -6.49 0.98 20.80
CA GLU A 140 -5.74 -0.28 20.69
C GLU A 140 -5.78 -0.88 19.26
N ASN A 141 -6.90 -0.71 18.56
CA ASN A 141 -7.15 -1.29 17.24
C ASN A 141 -7.00 -0.30 16.08
N LYS A 142 -6.53 0.93 16.32
CA LYS A 142 -6.39 1.94 15.27
C LYS A 142 -5.29 2.95 15.59
N ILE A 143 -4.47 3.22 14.60
CA ILE A 143 -3.49 4.30 14.59
C ILE A 143 -3.75 5.22 13.39
N THR A 144 -3.26 6.45 13.47
CA THR A 144 -3.11 7.35 12.33
C THR A 144 -1.63 7.40 11.98
N LEU A 145 -1.28 7.00 10.76
CA LEU A 145 0.08 7.01 10.23
C LEU A 145 0.35 8.30 9.46
N PHE A 146 1.44 9.00 9.76
CA PHE A 146 1.85 10.22 9.07
C PHE A 146 3.15 9.99 8.33
N LEU A 147 3.19 10.41 7.06
CA LEU A 147 4.38 10.34 6.23
C LEU A 147 5.17 11.65 6.32
N ASN A 148 6.49 11.56 6.41
CA ASN A 148 7.36 12.72 6.28
C ASN A 148 7.63 12.98 4.79
N THR A 149 6.71 13.68 4.13
CA THR A 149 6.76 13.94 2.69
C THR A 149 8.00 14.73 2.28
N THR A 150 8.51 15.60 3.15
CA THR A 150 9.75 16.35 2.94
C THR A 150 10.95 15.42 2.87
N LYS A 151 11.05 14.47 3.82
CA LYS A 151 12.13 13.46 3.84
C LYS A 151 12.03 12.51 2.64
N ILE A 152 10.83 12.01 2.34
CA ILE A 152 10.59 11.08 1.22
C ILE A 152 11.03 11.69 -0.12
N THR A 153 10.85 12.99 -0.29
CA THR A 153 11.13 13.68 -1.56
C THR A 153 12.46 14.43 -1.56
N GLU A 154 13.27 14.31 -0.51
CA GLU A 154 14.48 15.13 -0.33
C GLU A 154 15.49 14.90 -1.46
N ASP A 155 15.73 13.62 -1.80
CA ASP A 155 16.75 13.16 -2.75
C ASP A 155 16.27 13.12 -4.21
N ILE A 156 15.09 13.67 -4.50
CA ILE A 156 14.56 13.75 -5.87
C ILE A 156 15.12 15.00 -6.55
N ASP A 157 16.05 14.78 -7.49
CA ASP A 157 16.72 15.86 -8.22
C ASP A 157 15.80 16.57 -9.22
N ASP A 158 14.95 15.80 -9.92
CA ASP A 158 14.07 16.36 -10.95
C ASP A 158 12.90 17.11 -10.30
N ALA A 159 12.83 18.43 -10.55
CA ALA A 159 11.85 19.29 -9.91
C ALA A 159 10.41 18.96 -10.31
N GLN A 160 10.17 18.46 -11.53
CA GLN A 160 8.83 18.09 -11.99
C GLN A 160 8.39 16.76 -11.35
N GLU A 161 9.29 15.77 -11.30
CA GLU A 161 9.08 14.49 -10.62
C GLU A 161 8.85 14.71 -9.12
N LYS A 162 9.69 15.54 -8.47
CA LYS A 162 9.55 15.90 -7.06
C LYS A 162 8.21 16.56 -6.77
N ALA A 163 7.80 17.54 -7.58
CA ALA A 163 6.51 18.21 -7.41
C ALA A 163 5.34 17.24 -7.61
N MET A 164 5.41 16.37 -8.60
CA MET A 164 4.37 15.37 -8.86
C MET A 164 4.22 14.39 -7.68
N ILE A 165 5.34 13.88 -7.15
CA ILE A 165 5.33 12.96 -6.00
C ILE A 165 4.86 13.68 -4.74
N THR A 166 5.33 14.90 -4.50
CA THR A 166 4.89 15.70 -3.34
C THR A 166 3.38 15.92 -3.38
N ASN A 167 2.82 16.35 -4.51
CA ASN A 167 1.37 16.54 -4.67
C ASN A 167 0.59 15.24 -4.45
N MET A 168 1.15 14.10 -4.87
CA MET A 168 0.55 12.80 -4.61
C MET A 168 0.62 12.43 -3.12
N LEU A 169 1.69 12.77 -2.41
CA LEU A 169 1.81 12.50 -0.98
C LEU A 169 0.99 13.46 -0.11
N ASP A 170 0.75 14.68 -0.57
CA ASP A 170 -0.03 15.70 0.13
C ASP A 170 -1.46 15.28 0.42
N GLN A 171 -1.99 14.31 -0.34
CA GLN A 171 -3.30 13.73 -0.05
C GLN A 171 -3.32 12.94 1.27
N PHE A 172 -2.15 12.60 1.86
CA PHE A 172 -2.01 11.95 3.18
C PHE A 172 -1.60 12.88 4.30
N LYS A 173 -1.56 14.20 4.07
CA LYS A 173 -1.11 15.16 5.09
C LYS A 173 -1.92 15.10 6.39
N THR A 174 -3.16 14.65 6.31
CA THR A 174 -4.07 14.46 7.46
C THR A 174 -3.88 13.11 8.16
N GLY A 175 -2.99 12.26 7.64
CA GLY A 175 -2.68 10.94 8.15
C GLY A 175 -3.52 9.83 7.50
N ILE A 176 -2.97 8.62 7.55
CA ILE A 176 -3.57 7.40 7.00
C ILE A 176 -4.19 6.62 8.17
N PRO A 177 -5.51 6.35 8.16
CA PRO A 177 -6.14 5.52 9.17
C PRO A 177 -5.72 4.05 8.97
N VAL A 178 -4.95 3.52 9.92
CA VAL A 178 -4.47 2.14 9.90
C VAL A 178 -5.12 1.38 11.05
N HIS A 179 -5.89 0.35 10.72
CA HIS A 179 -6.41 -0.60 11.69
C HIS A 179 -5.30 -1.54 12.17
N VAL A 180 -5.42 -1.95 13.42
CA VAL A 180 -4.49 -2.85 14.10
C VAL A 180 -5.28 -4.03 14.65
N SER A 181 -4.87 -5.23 14.26
CA SER A 181 -5.37 -6.47 14.85
C SER A 181 -4.21 -7.36 15.30
N TYR A 182 -4.51 -8.30 16.20
CA TYR A 182 -3.52 -9.16 16.84
C TYR A 182 -3.86 -10.64 16.56
N PRO A 183 -3.51 -11.17 15.37
CA PRO A 183 -3.85 -12.54 15.00
C PRO A 183 -3.25 -13.61 15.93
N ALA A 184 -2.11 -13.31 16.57
CA ALA A 184 -1.46 -14.15 17.57
C ALA A 184 -0.56 -13.29 18.48
N THR A 185 -0.08 -13.85 19.59
CA THR A 185 0.77 -13.13 20.56
C THR A 185 2.03 -12.50 19.92
N ASN A 186 2.59 -13.14 18.89
CA ASN A 186 3.77 -12.68 18.16
C ASN A 186 3.43 -12.16 16.75
N LYS A 187 2.16 -11.84 16.47
CA LYS A 187 1.70 -11.33 15.18
C LYS A 187 0.89 -10.05 15.36
N VAL A 188 1.14 -9.09 14.50
CA VAL A 188 0.33 -7.87 14.38
C VAL A 188 -0.01 -7.67 12.92
N TYR A 189 -1.26 -7.30 12.64
CA TYR A 189 -1.73 -7.00 11.30
C TYR A 189 -2.17 -5.55 11.22
N PHE A 190 -1.48 -4.79 10.38
CA PHE A 190 -1.75 -3.38 10.07
C PHE A 190 -2.41 -3.29 8.70
N TYR A 191 -3.60 -2.69 8.62
CA TYR A 191 -4.33 -2.62 7.36
C TYR A 191 -5.18 -1.37 7.21
N VAL A 192 -5.47 -1.00 5.97
CA VAL A 192 -6.53 -0.04 5.65
C VAL A 192 -7.77 -0.78 5.17
N ASP A 193 -8.92 -0.14 5.29
CA ASP A 193 -10.19 -0.72 4.93
C ASP A 193 -10.74 -0.20 3.58
N LYS A 194 -11.95 -0.65 3.25
CA LYS A 194 -12.72 -0.20 2.08
C LYS A 194 -12.97 1.31 2.10
N ASP A 195 -13.33 1.87 3.25
CA ASP A 195 -13.76 3.27 3.36
C ASP A 195 -12.61 4.21 3.05
N PHE A 196 -11.40 3.83 3.48
CA PHE A 196 -10.20 4.47 2.99
C PHE A 196 -10.01 4.16 1.49
N VAL A 197 -9.95 2.90 1.04
CA VAL A 197 -9.47 2.62 -0.34
C VAL A 197 -10.44 3.03 -1.48
N ALA A 198 -11.74 3.09 -1.24
CA ALA A 198 -12.72 3.42 -2.27
C ALA A 198 -12.52 4.81 -2.93
N PRO A 199 -12.35 5.92 -2.18
CA PRO A 199 -12.07 7.22 -2.78
C PRO A 199 -10.75 7.28 -3.58
N ILE A 200 -9.75 6.47 -3.23
CA ILE A 200 -8.52 6.29 -4.04
C ILE A 200 -8.88 5.83 -5.43
N ILE A 201 -9.65 4.74 -5.48
CA ILE A 201 -9.96 4.05 -6.71
C ILE A 201 -10.80 4.98 -7.58
N ALA A 202 -11.72 5.72 -6.99
CA ALA A 202 -12.49 6.74 -7.68
C ALA A 202 -11.58 7.84 -8.27
N MET A 203 -10.60 8.32 -7.50
CA MET A 203 -9.63 9.30 -7.98
C MET A 203 -8.75 8.73 -9.11
N LEU A 204 -8.17 7.55 -8.93
CA LEU A 204 -7.35 6.87 -9.94
C LEU A 204 -8.15 6.65 -11.23
N TYR A 205 -9.40 6.22 -11.12
CA TYR A 205 -10.34 6.12 -12.23
C TYR A 205 -10.54 7.47 -12.94
N ALA A 206 -10.73 8.56 -12.19
CA ALA A 206 -10.91 9.88 -12.77
C ALA A 206 -9.65 10.40 -13.49
N GLN A 207 -8.46 10.07 -12.97
CA GLN A 207 -7.18 10.54 -13.52
C GLN A 207 -6.70 9.69 -14.70
N VAL A 208 -6.81 8.35 -14.63
CA VAL A 208 -6.31 7.46 -15.71
C VAL A 208 -7.01 7.74 -17.04
N ASN A 209 -8.27 8.19 -17.00
CA ASN A 209 -9.03 8.52 -18.19
C ASN A 209 -8.65 9.86 -18.81
N LYS A 210 -7.94 10.73 -18.08
CA LYS A 210 -7.45 12.03 -18.56
C LYS A 210 -6.04 11.97 -19.16
N ILE A 211 -5.31 10.87 -18.95
CA ILE A 211 -3.94 10.73 -19.47
C ILE A 211 -3.99 10.60 -20.99
N PRO A 212 -3.36 11.53 -21.74
CA PRO A 212 -3.30 11.46 -23.19
C PRO A 212 -2.38 10.32 -23.62
N THR A 213 -2.79 9.55 -24.62
CA THR A 213 -1.98 8.45 -25.18
C THR A 213 -1.13 8.89 -26.37
N THR A 214 -1.27 10.15 -26.79
CA THR A 214 -0.53 10.74 -27.89
C THR A 214 0.95 10.87 -27.52
N GLY A 215 1.84 10.34 -28.36
CA GLY A 215 3.28 10.38 -28.14
C GLY A 215 3.85 9.20 -27.33
N MET A 216 3.00 8.30 -26.83
CA MET A 216 3.46 7.01 -26.29
C MET A 216 3.97 6.12 -27.43
N ASP A 217 5.07 5.41 -27.19
CA ASP A 217 5.47 4.34 -28.10
C ASP A 217 4.52 3.14 -28.02
N LYS A 218 4.69 2.16 -28.91
CA LYS A 218 3.78 1.01 -29.01
C LYS A 218 3.77 0.15 -27.75
N GLU A 219 4.89 0.00 -27.07
CA GLU A 219 5.01 -0.86 -25.90
C GLU A 219 4.38 -0.19 -24.68
N ASP A 220 4.70 1.09 -24.47
CA ASP A 220 4.13 1.91 -23.41
C ASP A 220 2.61 2.06 -23.57
N LEU A 221 2.15 2.28 -24.81
CA LEU A 221 0.72 2.36 -25.12
C LEU A 221 0.01 1.05 -24.77
N ALA A 222 0.58 -0.10 -25.13
CA ALA A 222 -0.02 -1.40 -24.84
C ALA A 222 -0.13 -1.62 -23.31
N ARG A 223 0.95 -1.35 -22.56
CA ARG A 223 0.96 -1.46 -21.09
C ARG A 223 -0.03 -0.50 -20.45
N PHE A 224 -0.07 0.75 -20.92
CA PHE A 224 -1.00 1.75 -20.42
C PHE A 224 -2.46 1.35 -20.67
N MET A 225 -2.79 0.77 -21.83
CA MET A 225 -4.14 0.32 -22.13
C MET A 225 -4.59 -0.84 -21.23
N ILE A 226 -3.69 -1.77 -20.90
CA ILE A 226 -3.97 -2.85 -19.92
C ILE A 226 -4.26 -2.23 -18.56
N LEU A 227 -3.39 -1.33 -18.07
CA LEU A 227 -3.58 -0.63 -16.80
C LEU A 227 -4.92 0.12 -16.77
N LYS A 228 -5.20 0.91 -17.81
CA LYS A 228 -6.43 1.68 -17.95
C LYS A 228 -7.67 0.77 -17.94
N SER A 229 -7.61 -0.36 -18.63
CA SER A 229 -8.69 -1.36 -18.63
C SER A 229 -8.96 -1.91 -17.23
N VAL A 230 -7.91 -2.24 -16.47
CA VAL A 230 -8.05 -2.73 -15.10
C VAL A 230 -8.62 -1.65 -14.18
N VAL A 231 -8.03 -0.45 -14.18
CA VAL A 231 -8.49 0.67 -13.34
C VAL A 231 -9.95 1.03 -13.61
N ASN A 232 -10.40 0.95 -14.86
CA ASN A 232 -11.79 1.22 -15.24
C ASN A 232 -12.81 0.22 -14.70
N GLN A 233 -12.38 -0.98 -14.29
CA GLN A 233 -13.24 -1.99 -13.69
C GLN A 233 -13.30 -1.87 -12.16
N LEU A 234 -12.25 -1.30 -11.53
CA LEU A 234 -12.13 -1.25 -10.07
C LEU A 234 -13.30 -0.57 -9.35
N PRO A 235 -13.90 0.55 -9.83
CA PRO A 235 -15.05 1.14 -9.15
C PRO A 235 -16.24 0.18 -9.03
N ALA A 236 -16.62 -0.49 -10.13
CA ALA A 236 -17.74 -1.43 -10.15
C ALA A 236 -17.45 -2.67 -9.27
N ILE A 237 -16.19 -3.14 -9.26
CA ILE A 237 -15.77 -4.20 -8.34
C ILE A 237 -15.91 -3.72 -6.90
N MET A 238 -15.46 -2.48 -6.60
CA MET A 238 -15.50 -1.91 -5.25
C MET A 238 -16.93 -1.70 -4.73
N GLU A 239 -17.88 -1.37 -5.60
CA GLU A 239 -19.31 -1.32 -5.26
C GLU A 239 -19.83 -2.69 -4.79
N LYS A 240 -19.37 -3.78 -5.42
CA LYS A 240 -19.71 -5.16 -5.08
C LYS A 240 -18.88 -5.77 -3.94
N THR A 241 -17.90 -5.03 -3.41
CA THR A 241 -17.03 -5.45 -2.31
C THR A 241 -17.76 -5.36 -0.97
N THR A 242 -17.82 -6.46 -0.23
CA THR A 242 -18.39 -6.52 1.12
C THR A 242 -17.33 -6.38 2.20
N LYS A 243 -16.11 -6.82 1.93
CA LYS A 243 -14.96 -6.69 2.84
C LYS A 243 -13.71 -6.34 2.04
N PHE A 244 -12.96 -5.35 2.52
CA PHE A 244 -11.65 -5.02 1.97
C PHE A 244 -10.71 -4.69 3.11
N GLU A 245 -9.62 -5.43 3.21
CA GLU A 245 -8.50 -5.16 4.10
C GLU A 245 -7.22 -5.40 3.30
N ALA A 246 -6.42 -4.37 3.10
CA ALA A 246 -5.12 -4.48 2.48
C ALA A 246 -4.07 -3.99 3.48
N GLY A 247 -3.04 -4.81 3.71
CA GLY A 247 -2.14 -4.54 4.81
C GLY A 247 -0.94 -5.48 4.89
N ILE A 248 -0.20 -5.32 5.99
CA ILE A 248 0.95 -6.15 6.32
C ILE A 248 0.78 -6.82 7.69
N GLU A 249 0.94 -8.14 7.73
CA GLU A 249 1.07 -8.94 8.94
C GLU A 249 2.54 -9.16 9.25
N LEU A 250 3.00 -8.63 10.39
CA LEU A 250 4.39 -8.69 10.83
C LEU A 250 4.53 -9.60 12.05
N ILE A 251 5.74 -10.15 12.24
CA ILE A 251 6.05 -11.12 13.30
C ILE A 251 7.16 -10.63 14.24
N LYS A 252 7.07 -10.98 15.52
CA LYS A 252 8.20 -10.84 16.48
C LYS A 252 9.13 -12.04 16.41
#